data_AF-A0A520P3L0-F1
#
_entry.id   AF-A0A520P3L0-F1
#
_cell.length_a   1.000
_cell.length_b   1.000
_cell.length_c   1.000
_cell.angle_alpha   90.00
_cell.angle_beta   90.00
_cell.angle_gamma   90.00
#
_symmetry.space_group_name_H-M   'P 1'
#
loop_
_entity.id
_entity.type
_entity.pdbx_description
1 polymer ?
#
loop_
_entity_poly.entity_id
_entity_poly.type
_entity_poly.pdbx_seq_one_letter_code
_entity_poly.pdbx_strand_id
1 'polypeptide(L)'
;MKIKLNFCRTAFILLTATLLLVGGCSKKESTSSSSSSTSSLTNGSLPVTEITQSIEGGYYTGSFAVPSDGVSFLLSIFKDSNANVEFYSLTDPDGTDILSSTSTPNLYNDASGSLGSNVPKAGYSNVLVPQSPSFSAKAGTWTFKAKSNDRVKLALRTGTVPSSTTIVVQPYITGTTWQAADLSAALSIMSSIYSSNGITLTINSTISISDTQYAEVSRTFTNSTTSALVSQGVNGAVNLFFIKDFSSSGILGIAAGMPGSMGIANSWNGVLIGLMAHASGSTLNSQLLGETAAHEMGHQLGLFHTTEMGGTVFDILTDTPECSNSRDNNGDKKMSAEECEDYGGDNVMFWTAWSSSSRSAGKKQETLSSYQQKVLKYSPIAK
;
A
#
# COMPACT_ATOMS: atom_id res chain seq x y z
N MET A 1 45.08 26.01 40.86
CA MET A 1 46.07 25.08 41.42
C MET A 1 46.54 24.16 40.29
N LYS A 2 47.81 24.31 39.87
CA LYS A 2 48.53 23.39 38.96
C LYS A 2 48.64 22.02 39.65
N ILE A 3 48.70 20.90 38.93
CA ILE A 3 49.90 20.09 38.60
C ILE A 3 49.33 18.90 37.77
N LYS A 4 49.63 18.60 36.50
CA LYS A 4 50.85 18.29 35.72
C LYS A 4 51.56 16.96 36.05
N LEU A 5 51.65 16.11 35.00
CA LEU A 5 52.77 15.21 34.61
C LEU A 5 52.94 13.88 35.41
N ASN A 6 53.39 12.72 34.88
CA ASN A 6 53.98 12.35 33.57
C ASN A 6 54.19 10.82 33.43
N PHE A 7 54.14 10.33 32.17
CA PHE A 7 55.08 9.41 31.46
C PHE A 7 55.49 8.01 31.96
N CYS A 8 55.40 7.01 31.06
CA CYS A 8 56.51 6.42 30.26
C CYS A 8 55.92 5.38 29.27
N ARG A 9 55.98 5.53 27.94
CA ARG A 9 57.09 5.24 26.97
C ARG A 9 57.65 3.82 27.01
N THR A 10 57.39 3.04 25.95
CA THR A 10 58.43 2.28 25.22
C THR A 10 58.04 2.11 23.75
N ALA A 11 59.02 2.20 22.86
CA ALA A 11 58.92 2.27 21.40
C ALA A 11 59.76 1.16 20.74
N PHE A 12 59.39 0.76 19.52
CA PHE A 12 60.19 0.11 18.45
C PHE A 12 59.36 0.30 17.15
N ILE A 13 59.73 1.04 16.07
CA ILE A 13 60.88 1.01 15.12
C ILE A 13 61.02 -0.39 14.49
N LEU A 14 61.00 -0.69 13.18
CA LEU A 14 61.06 -0.05 11.84
C LEU A 14 60.50 -1.14 10.87
N LEU A 15 59.95 -0.92 9.66
CA LEU A 15 60.70 -0.72 8.41
C LEU A 15 59.71 -0.63 7.21
N THR A 16 60.14 0.15 6.24
CA THR A 16 59.58 0.69 5.00
C THR A 16 59.29 -0.29 3.86
N ALA A 17 58.34 0.06 2.98
CA ALA A 17 58.54 0.05 1.51
C ALA A 17 57.54 0.98 0.79
N THR A 18 58.09 1.94 0.06
CA THR A 18 57.45 2.96 -0.77
C THR A 18 57.27 2.43 -2.20
N LEU A 19 56.18 2.81 -2.88
CA LEU A 19 56.19 2.95 -4.35
C LEU A 19 55.35 4.17 -4.75
N LEU A 20 56.04 5.15 -5.34
CA LEU A 20 55.51 6.33 -6.02
C LEU A 20 55.53 6.08 -7.54
N LEU A 21 54.56 6.65 -8.26
CA LEU A 21 54.68 7.43 -9.53
C LEU A 21 53.26 7.64 -10.09
N VAL A 22 52.65 8.84 -9.95
CA VAL A 22 52.70 10.04 -10.81
C VAL A 22 51.82 9.96 -12.08
N GLY A 23 50.84 10.86 -12.14
CA GLY A 23 50.60 11.72 -13.32
C GLY A 23 49.38 11.44 -14.19
N GLY A 24 48.49 12.44 -14.34
CA GLY A 24 47.63 12.57 -15.51
C GLY A 24 46.28 13.28 -15.32
N CYS A 25 46.27 14.61 -15.24
CA CYS A 25 45.07 15.40 -15.53
C CYS A 25 44.81 15.43 -17.05
N SER A 26 43.56 15.25 -17.47
CA SER A 26 43.02 15.84 -18.71
C SER A 26 41.49 15.92 -18.68
N LYS A 27 40.97 17.13 -18.91
CA LYS A 27 39.57 17.42 -19.28
C LYS A 27 39.41 17.25 -20.79
N LYS A 28 38.33 16.59 -21.25
CA LYS A 28 37.42 17.15 -22.28
C LYS A 28 36.17 16.27 -22.56
N GLU A 29 35.04 16.97 -22.61
CA GLU A 29 33.85 16.83 -23.46
C GLU A 29 33.12 15.47 -23.63
N SER A 30 31.91 15.47 -23.06
CA SER A 30 30.63 14.91 -23.55
C SER A 30 30.62 13.97 -24.75
N THR A 31 30.13 12.75 -24.53
CA THR A 31 29.20 12.07 -25.45
C THR A 31 28.27 11.14 -24.65
N SER A 32 26.97 11.30 -24.90
CA SER A 32 25.87 10.48 -24.40
C SER A 32 26.02 9.01 -24.79
N SER A 33 25.93 8.10 -23.81
CA SER A 33 25.52 6.72 -24.06
C SER A 33 24.70 6.23 -22.87
N SER A 34 23.39 6.13 -23.08
CA SER A 34 22.44 5.46 -22.22
C SER A 34 22.69 3.96 -22.28
N SER A 35 23.53 3.45 -21.38
CA SER A 35 23.68 2.02 -21.13
C SER A 35 22.55 1.57 -20.21
N SER A 36 21.53 0.94 -20.80
CA SER A 36 20.53 0.13 -20.12
C SER A 36 21.23 -1.02 -19.37
N SER A 37 21.46 -0.85 -18.08
CA SER A 37 21.89 -1.93 -17.21
C SER A 37 20.69 -2.82 -16.90
N THR A 38 20.60 -3.95 -17.60
CA THR A 38 19.76 -5.08 -17.23
C THR A 38 20.30 -5.65 -15.92
N SER A 39 19.78 -5.19 -14.79
CA SER A 39 20.07 -5.77 -13.49
C SER A 39 19.34 -7.11 -13.37
N SER A 40 20.11 -8.17 -13.17
CA SER A 40 19.63 -9.49 -12.81
C SER A 40 18.75 -9.40 -11.56
N LEU A 41 17.51 -9.85 -11.69
CA LEU A 41 16.50 -9.95 -10.63
C LEU A 41 17.06 -10.68 -9.41
N THR A 42 17.46 -9.92 -8.39
CA THR A 42 17.60 -10.45 -7.04
C THR A 42 16.21 -10.78 -6.52
N ASN A 43 15.97 -12.07 -6.32
CA ASN A 43 14.79 -12.70 -5.76
C ASN A 43 14.13 -11.84 -4.64
N GLY A 44 13.04 -11.11 -4.94
CA GLY A 44 12.31 -10.42 -3.86
C GLY A 44 11.54 -9.16 -4.21
N SER A 45 12.20 -8.12 -4.71
CA SER A 45 11.65 -6.75 -4.72
C SER A 45 10.95 -6.39 -6.02
N LEU A 46 9.74 -5.83 -5.92
CA LEU A 46 9.06 -5.14 -7.03
C LEU A 46 9.95 -4.00 -7.55
N PRO A 47 10.31 -3.97 -8.85
CA PRO A 47 11.10 -2.87 -9.39
C PRO A 47 10.30 -1.57 -9.38
N VAL A 48 10.92 -0.49 -8.90
CA VAL A 48 10.37 0.86 -8.90
C VAL A 48 11.30 1.80 -9.62
N THR A 49 10.79 2.53 -10.61
CA THR A 49 11.53 3.53 -11.37
C THR A 49 10.97 4.92 -11.15
N GLU A 50 11.83 5.93 -11.07
CA GLU A 50 11.41 7.32 -11.10
C GLU A 50 11.16 7.76 -12.54
N ILE A 51 10.03 8.42 -12.78
CA ILE A 51 9.63 8.90 -14.11
C ILE A 51 9.92 10.39 -14.19
N THR A 52 10.60 10.79 -15.26
CA THR A 52 10.87 12.20 -15.54
C THR A 52 9.57 12.93 -15.90
N GLN A 53 9.45 14.16 -15.42
CA GLN A 53 8.33 15.03 -15.75
C GLN A 53 8.79 16.43 -16.15
N SER A 54 8.01 17.09 -16.99
CA SER A 54 8.16 18.49 -17.40
C SER A 54 6.91 19.28 -17.05
N ILE A 55 6.99 20.61 -17.06
CA ILE A 55 5.81 21.47 -16.84
C ILE A 55 5.28 21.94 -18.20
N GLU A 56 4.04 21.61 -18.51
CA GLU A 56 3.35 22.02 -19.73
C GLU A 56 1.91 22.42 -19.42
N GLY A 57 1.50 23.62 -19.85
CA GLY A 57 0.12 24.10 -19.64
C GLY A 57 -0.31 24.18 -18.17
N GLY A 58 0.63 24.34 -17.24
CA GLY A 58 0.37 24.34 -15.79
C GLY A 58 0.27 22.97 -15.14
N TYR A 59 0.50 21.89 -15.89
CA TYR A 59 0.53 20.52 -15.39
C TYR A 59 1.95 19.96 -15.41
N TYR A 60 2.23 19.05 -14.48
CA TYR A 60 3.39 18.18 -14.55
C TYR A 60 3.07 17.00 -15.47
N THR A 61 3.80 16.86 -16.56
CA THR A 61 3.52 15.92 -17.63
C THR A 61 4.70 14.98 -17.84
N GLY A 62 4.42 13.73 -18.20
CA GLY A 62 5.46 12.75 -18.49
C GLY A 62 4.90 11.50 -19.15
N SER A 63 5.79 10.56 -19.46
CA SER A 63 5.43 9.29 -20.10
C SER A 63 6.30 8.14 -19.60
N PHE A 64 5.80 6.93 -19.76
CA PHE A 64 6.51 5.69 -19.45
C PHE A 64 6.08 4.58 -20.40
N ALA A 65 6.94 3.59 -20.61
CA ALA A 65 6.65 2.46 -21.46
C ALA A 65 6.23 1.25 -20.62
N VAL A 66 5.14 0.59 -21.01
CA VAL A 66 4.76 -0.73 -20.53
C VAL A 66 5.18 -1.74 -21.62
N PRO A 67 6.01 -2.76 -21.29
CA PRO A 67 6.46 -3.73 -22.27
C PRO A 67 5.33 -4.70 -22.66
N SER A 68 5.57 -5.52 -23.70
CA SER A 68 4.58 -6.50 -24.19
C SER A 68 4.19 -7.56 -23.15
N ASP A 69 5.07 -7.82 -22.18
CA ASP A 69 4.83 -8.69 -21.04
C ASP A 69 4.44 -7.91 -19.77
N GLY A 70 4.01 -6.65 -19.90
CA GLY A 70 3.50 -5.85 -18.79
C GLY A 70 2.20 -6.45 -18.23
N VAL A 71 2.19 -6.74 -16.93
CA VAL A 71 1.04 -7.32 -16.22
C VAL A 71 0.20 -6.23 -15.57
N SER A 72 0.87 -5.36 -14.81
CA SER A 72 0.22 -4.31 -14.03
C SER A 72 1.23 -3.24 -13.62
N PHE A 73 0.72 -2.08 -13.24
CA PHE A 73 1.55 -1.05 -12.63
C PHE A 73 0.79 -0.24 -11.59
N LEU A 74 1.57 0.34 -10.68
CA LEU A 74 1.14 1.41 -9.79
C LEU A 74 1.93 2.67 -10.15
N LEU A 75 1.23 3.69 -10.66
CA LEU A 75 1.82 5.00 -10.91
C LEU A 75 1.52 5.89 -9.70
N SER A 76 2.56 6.42 -9.07
CA SER A 76 2.47 7.19 -7.83
C SER A 76 3.07 8.58 -7.99
N ILE A 77 2.41 9.59 -7.44
CA ILE A 77 2.92 10.96 -7.33
C ILE A 77 3.09 11.35 -5.86
N PHE A 78 4.10 12.17 -5.59
CA PHE A 78 4.48 12.57 -4.24
C PHE A 78 4.67 14.09 -4.11
N LYS A 79 4.41 14.63 -2.92
CA LYS A 79 4.81 15.99 -2.54
C LYS A 79 5.42 15.99 -1.14
N ASP A 80 6.65 16.51 -1.03
CA ASP A 80 7.39 16.56 0.25
C ASP A 80 6.69 17.39 1.33
N SER A 81 5.96 18.43 0.94
CA SER A 81 5.22 19.29 1.88
C SER A 81 3.90 18.69 2.36
N ASN A 82 3.58 17.46 1.97
CA ASN A 82 2.29 16.81 2.21
C ASN A 82 1.06 17.58 1.68
N ALA A 83 1.27 18.51 0.73
CA ALA A 83 0.16 19.18 0.05
C ALA A 83 -0.60 18.19 -0.84
N ASN A 84 -1.85 18.50 -1.16
CA ASN A 84 -2.67 17.65 -2.01
C ASN A 84 -2.06 17.51 -3.42
N VAL A 85 -1.95 16.26 -3.88
CA VAL A 85 -1.50 15.89 -5.22
C VAL A 85 -2.59 15.11 -5.93
N GLU A 86 -2.67 15.20 -7.25
CA GLU A 86 -3.65 14.41 -8.02
C GLU A 86 -3.21 14.27 -9.48
N PHE A 87 -3.63 13.17 -10.11
CA PHE A 87 -3.58 13.02 -11.56
C PHE A 87 -4.78 13.73 -12.18
N TYR A 88 -4.47 14.54 -13.18
CA TYR A 88 -5.46 15.13 -14.06
C TYR A 88 -5.86 14.18 -15.18
N SER A 89 -4.89 13.44 -15.75
CA SER A 89 -5.14 12.46 -16.81
C SER A 89 -4.11 11.32 -16.75
N LEU A 90 -4.53 10.14 -17.21
CA LEU A 90 -3.65 9.00 -17.49
C LEU A 90 -4.12 8.36 -18.80
N THR A 91 -3.38 8.62 -19.87
CA THR A 91 -3.74 8.19 -21.22
C THR A 91 -3.01 6.92 -21.59
N ASP A 92 -3.78 5.92 -22.01
CA ASP A 92 -3.28 4.63 -22.46
C ASP A 92 -2.66 4.71 -23.88
N PRO A 93 -1.98 3.66 -24.35
CA PRO A 93 -1.34 3.63 -25.67
C PRO A 93 -2.30 3.80 -26.86
N ASP A 94 -3.60 3.55 -26.67
CA ASP A 94 -4.63 3.73 -27.70
C ASP A 94 -5.21 5.16 -27.70
N GLY A 95 -4.74 6.03 -26.80
CA GLY A 95 -5.19 7.42 -26.67
C GLY A 95 -6.38 7.60 -25.73
N THR A 96 -6.81 6.57 -25.00
CA THR A 96 -7.91 6.68 -24.03
C THR A 96 -7.40 7.22 -22.70
N ASP A 97 -7.90 8.37 -22.26
CA ASP A 97 -7.66 8.86 -20.91
C ASP A 97 -8.55 8.12 -19.92
N ILE A 98 -7.97 7.19 -19.16
CA ILE A 98 -8.72 6.35 -18.23
C ILE A 98 -9.18 7.13 -16.99
N LEU A 99 -8.72 8.36 -16.78
CA LEU A 99 -9.18 9.23 -15.69
C LEU A 99 -10.19 10.28 -16.17
N SER A 100 -10.57 10.28 -17.46
CA SER A 100 -11.59 11.20 -17.96
C SER A 100 -13.00 10.69 -17.66
N SER A 101 -13.89 11.59 -17.22
CA SER A 101 -15.31 11.32 -17.03
C SER A 101 -16.05 10.98 -18.34
N THR A 102 -15.43 11.25 -19.49
CA THR A 102 -16.02 10.99 -20.82
C THR A 102 -15.51 9.70 -21.46
N SER A 103 -14.57 8.99 -20.83
CA SER A 103 -14.04 7.72 -21.33
C SER A 103 -14.89 6.54 -20.86
N THR A 104 -14.89 5.44 -21.61
CA THR A 104 -15.55 4.19 -21.20
C THR A 104 -14.68 2.99 -21.57
N PRO A 105 -14.26 2.14 -20.62
CA PRO A 105 -14.39 2.31 -19.17
C PRO A 105 -13.48 3.45 -18.66
N ASN A 106 -13.79 4.00 -17.48
CA ASN A 106 -12.93 4.99 -16.81
C ASN A 106 -12.82 4.71 -15.30
N LEU A 107 -11.84 5.37 -14.66
CA LEU A 107 -11.58 5.43 -13.21
C LEU A 107 -11.74 6.88 -12.71
N TYR A 108 -12.59 7.66 -13.37
CA TYR A 108 -12.88 9.03 -12.93
C TYR A 108 -13.59 8.98 -11.58
N ASN A 109 -13.11 9.76 -10.61
CA ASN A 109 -13.51 9.71 -9.19
C ASN A 109 -13.17 8.41 -8.43
N ASP A 110 -12.91 7.33 -9.13
CA ASP A 110 -12.73 6.02 -8.50
C ASP A 110 -11.28 5.75 -8.10
N ALA A 111 -10.32 6.01 -9.00
CA ALA A 111 -8.91 5.83 -8.65
C ALA A 111 -8.50 6.84 -7.57
N SER A 112 -7.72 6.38 -6.57
CA SER A 112 -7.30 7.24 -5.46
C SER A 112 -6.57 8.51 -5.91
N GLY A 113 -5.83 8.42 -7.01
CA GLY A 113 -5.14 9.54 -7.63
C GLY A 113 -5.95 10.32 -8.66
N SER A 114 -7.22 10.00 -8.89
CA SER A 114 -8.10 10.70 -9.84
C SER A 114 -8.52 12.08 -9.32
N LEU A 115 -8.66 13.05 -10.23
CA LEU A 115 -9.04 14.44 -9.94
C LEU A 115 -10.28 14.55 -9.04
N GLY A 116 -11.36 13.83 -9.36
CA GLY A 116 -12.61 13.97 -8.61
C GLY A 116 -12.82 12.90 -7.52
N SER A 117 -11.77 12.16 -7.15
CA SER A 117 -11.85 11.23 -6.01
C SER A 117 -11.90 11.98 -4.68
N ASN A 118 -12.71 11.47 -3.76
CA ASN A 118 -12.88 12.01 -2.40
C ASN A 118 -11.90 11.41 -1.37
N VAL A 119 -10.96 10.56 -1.81
CA VAL A 119 -9.96 10.00 -0.90
C VAL A 119 -8.94 11.05 -0.45
N PRO A 120 -8.29 10.90 0.72
CA PRO A 120 -7.21 11.78 1.14
C PRO A 120 -6.03 11.76 0.15
N LYS A 121 -5.59 12.96 -0.27
CA LYS A 121 -4.53 13.16 -1.28
C LYS A 121 -3.29 13.86 -0.75
N ALA A 122 -3.19 14.00 0.58
CA ALA A 122 -2.12 14.74 1.21
C ALA A 122 -0.78 14.04 1.00
N GLY A 123 0.12 14.65 0.20
CA GLY A 123 1.49 14.19 -0.04
C GLY A 123 1.64 13.01 -0.99
N TYR A 124 0.57 12.25 -1.26
CA TYR A 124 0.62 11.03 -2.06
C TYR A 124 -0.70 10.78 -2.79
N SER A 125 -0.60 10.22 -3.99
CA SER A 125 -1.73 9.73 -4.78
C SER A 125 -1.24 8.70 -5.78
N ASN A 126 -2.11 7.77 -6.19
CA ASN A 126 -1.71 6.73 -7.14
C ASN A 126 -2.85 6.28 -8.05
N VAL A 127 -2.47 5.62 -9.15
CA VAL A 127 -3.41 4.94 -10.04
C VAL A 127 -2.88 3.53 -10.27
N LEU A 128 -3.71 2.55 -9.91
CA LEU A 128 -3.44 1.13 -10.13
C LEU A 128 -4.07 0.68 -11.45
N VAL A 129 -3.29 -0.01 -12.28
CA VAL A 129 -3.80 -0.58 -13.53
C VAL A 129 -3.37 -2.04 -13.64
N PRO A 130 -4.31 -3.00 -13.76
CA PRO A 130 -5.76 -2.84 -13.69
C PRO A 130 -6.29 -2.82 -12.23
N GLN A 131 -7.13 -1.83 -11.91
CA GLN A 131 -7.94 -1.82 -10.66
C GLN A 131 -9.36 -2.38 -10.87
N SER A 132 -9.68 -2.81 -12.09
CA SER A 132 -10.92 -3.50 -12.46
C SER A 132 -10.65 -4.36 -13.70
N PRO A 133 -11.35 -5.50 -13.89
CA PRO A 133 -11.20 -6.34 -15.08
C PRO A 133 -11.46 -5.63 -16.41
N SER A 134 -12.15 -4.49 -16.37
CA SER A 134 -12.42 -3.62 -17.53
C SER A 134 -11.16 -2.94 -18.08
N PHE A 135 -10.06 -2.93 -17.32
CA PHE A 135 -8.78 -2.36 -17.72
C PHE A 135 -7.70 -3.42 -17.86
N SER A 136 -6.61 -3.04 -18.55
CA SER A 136 -5.37 -3.80 -18.61
C SER A 136 -4.18 -2.86 -18.73
N ALA A 137 -3.01 -3.29 -18.26
CA ALA A 137 -1.76 -2.57 -18.48
C ALA A 137 -1.29 -2.78 -19.92
N LYS A 138 -1.95 -2.10 -20.87
CA LYS A 138 -1.66 -2.19 -22.30
C LYS A 138 -0.18 -1.89 -22.58
N ALA A 139 0.43 -2.71 -23.43
CA ALA A 139 1.79 -2.49 -23.90
C ALA A 139 1.87 -1.23 -24.77
N GLY A 140 2.92 -0.44 -24.60
CA GLY A 140 3.14 0.81 -25.31
C GLY A 140 3.40 1.99 -24.38
N THR A 141 3.31 3.19 -24.93
CA THR A 141 3.59 4.43 -24.21
C THR A 141 2.33 4.92 -23.50
N TRP A 142 2.40 5.01 -22.19
CA TRP A 142 1.42 5.70 -21.36
C TRP A 142 1.88 7.13 -21.13
N THR A 143 0.94 8.08 -21.05
CA THR A 143 1.24 9.48 -20.70
C THR A 143 0.38 9.94 -19.54
N PHE A 144 0.90 10.80 -18.69
CA PHE A 144 0.16 11.33 -17.55
C PHE A 144 0.25 12.86 -17.49
N LYS A 145 -0.76 13.45 -16.86
CA LYS A 145 -0.73 14.84 -16.37
C LYS A 145 -1.10 14.82 -14.89
N ALA A 146 -0.33 15.53 -14.08
CA ALA A 146 -0.54 15.62 -12.65
C ALA A 146 -0.46 17.08 -12.17
N LYS A 147 -1.11 17.38 -11.05
CA LYS A 147 -1.04 18.67 -10.38
C LYS A 147 -0.13 18.60 -9.17
N SER A 148 0.61 19.69 -8.95
CA SER A 148 1.26 19.99 -7.67
C SER A 148 2.13 18.88 -7.09
N ASN A 149 2.87 18.11 -7.90
CA ASN A 149 3.72 17.02 -7.40
C ASN A 149 5.21 17.34 -7.61
N ASP A 150 6.06 16.72 -6.78
CA ASP A 150 7.53 16.84 -6.86
C ASP A 150 8.16 15.69 -7.65
N ARG A 151 7.57 14.49 -7.56
CA ARG A 151 8.15 13.25 -8.07
C ARG A 151 7.06 12.28 -8.51
N VAL A 152 7.41 11.46 -9.51
CA VAL A 152 6.57 10.38 -10.04
C VAL A 152 7.35 9.08 -9.95
N LYS A 153 6.74 8.02 -9.42
CA LYS A 153 7.34 6.67 -9.36
C LYS A 153 6.40 5.66 -10.00
N LEU A 154 6.99 4.68 -10.67
CA LEU A 154 6.29 3.59 -11.33
C LEU A 154 6.75 2.27 -10.72
N ALA A 155 5.83 1.55 -10.09
CA ALA A 155 6.02 0.15 -9.72
C ALA A 155 5.42 -0.70 -10.86
N LEU A 156 6.25 -1.38 -11.65
CA LEU A 156 5.82 -2.12 -12.84
C LEU A 156 6.07 -3.62 -12.65
N ARG A 157 5.03 -4.42 -12.81
CA ARG A 157 5.13 -5.88 -12.84
C ARG A 157 5.10 -6.36 -14.28
N THR A 158 6.06 -7.21 -14.65
CA THR A 158 6.15 -7.84 -15.96
C THR A 158 6.17 -9.36 -15.83
N GLY A 159 6.02 -10.06 -16.96
CA GLY A 159 6.02 -11.51 -17.06
C GLY A 159 4.61 -12.09 -17.17
N THR A 160 4.45 -13.33 -16.69
CA THR A 160 3.17 -14.04 -16.74
C THR A 160 2.44 -13.93 -15.42
N VAL A 161 1.13 -13.72 -15.45
CA VAL A 161 0.28 -13.90 -14.27
C VAL A 161 0.18 -15.39 -13.97
N PRO A 162 0.67 -15.86 -12.81
CA PRO A 162 0.57 -17.28 -12.48
C PRO A 162 -0.88 -17.68 -12.19
N SER A 163 -1.15 -18.97 -12.33
CA SER A 163 -2.46 -19.55 -11.95
C SER A 163 -2.71 -19.48 -10.43
N SER A 164 -1.66 -19.50 -9.62
CA SER A 164 -1.69 -19.27 -8.18
C SER A 164 -0.87 -18.03 -7.84
N THR A 165 -1.49 -17.10 -7.13
CA THR A 165 -0.87 -15.82 -6.76
C THR A 165 -0.36 -15.87 -5.33
N THR A 166 0.88 -15.46 -5.11
CA THR A 166 1.43 -15.29 -3.76
C THR A 166 1.67 -13.83 -3.43
N ILE A 167 1.23 -13.39 -2.24
CA ILE A 167 1.55 -12.07 -1.69
C ILE A 167 2.34 -12.24 -0.39
N VAL A 168 3.47 -11.55 -0.29
CA VAL A 168 4.27 -11.54 0.94
C VAL A 168 3.68 -10.52 1.90
N VAL A 169 3.54 -10.90 3.17
CA VAL A 169 3.05 -10.05 4.25
C VAL A 169 4.14 -9.93 5.31
N GLN A 170 4.42 -8.70 5.75
CA GLN A 170 5.34 -8.43 6.85
C GLN A 170 4.58 -7.82 8.02
N PRO A 171 4.29 -8.60 9.08
CA PRO A 171 3.71 -8.07 10.29
C PRO A 171 4.75 -7.34 11.14
N TYR A 172 4.31 -6.27 11.78
CA TYR A 172 5.00 -5.51 12.81
C TYR A 172 4.07 -5.36 14.01
N ILE A 173 4.60 -5.48 15.23
CA ILE A 173 3.84 -5.20 16.46
C ILE A 173 4.55 -4.12 17.26
N THR A 174 3.82 -3.09 17.70
CA THR A 174 4.40 -1.96 18.44
C THR A 174 4.07 -2.00 19.93
N GLY A 175 4.95 -1.37 20.72
CA GLY A 175 4.79 -1.30 22.17
C GLY A 175 5.05 -2.64 22.85
N THR A 176 4.48 -2.82 24.05
CA THR A 176 4.78 -3.97 24.93
C THR A 176 3.54 -4.65 25.52
N THR A 177 2.34 -4.14 25.24
CA THR A 177 1.07 -4.69 25.76
C THR A 177 0.78 -6.09 25.23
N TRP A 178 0.99 -6.29 23.93
CA TRP A 178 0.87 -7.57 23.24
C TRP A 178 2.20 -7.95 22.61
N GLN A 179 2.37 -9.24 22.35
CA GLN A 179 3.56 -9.83 21.76
C GLN A 179 3.21 -10.48 20.43
N ALA A 180 4.23 -10.77 19.61
CA ALA A 180 4.07 -11.40 18.31
C ALA A 180 3.21 -12.69 18.35
N ALA A 181 3.33 -13.48 19.42
CA ALA A 181 2.57 -14.71 19.61
C ALA A 181 1.05 -14.47 19.66
N ASP A 182 0.60 -13.34 20.22
CA ASP A 182 -0.81 -12.98 20.35
C ASP A 182 -1.48 -12.74 18.98
N LEU A 183 -0.70 -12.44 17.94
CA LEU A 183 -1.19 -12.22 16.57
C LEU A 183 -1.37 -13.52 15.77
N SER A 184 -0.79 -14.64 16.22
CA SER A 184 -0.66 -15.86 15.41
C SER A 184 -2.01 -16.39 14.92
N ALA A 185 -3.03 -16.37 15.78
CA ALA A 185 -4.37 -16.83 15.43
C ALA A 185 -5.05 -15.90 14.41
N ALA A 186 -4.92 -14.57 14.57
CA ALA A 186 -5.47 -13.60 13.64
C ALA A 186 -4.80 -13.66 12.26
N LEU A 187 -3.47 -13.78 12.23
CA LEU A 187 -2.71 -13.95 10.98
C LEU A 187 -3.07 -15.27 10.26
N SER A 188 -3.35 -16.33 11.01
CA SER A 188 -3.82 -17.61 10.43
C SER A 188 -5.23 -17.47 9.83
N ILE A 189 -6.12 -16.73 10.48
CA ILE A 189 -7.47 -16.44 9.97
C ILE A 189 -7.38 -15.59 8.69
N MET A 190 -6.60 -14.51 8.72
CA MET A 190 -6.33 -13.69 7.53
C MET A 190 -5.76 -14.53 6.38
N SER A 191 -4.77 -15.39 6.65
CA SER A 191 -4.24 -16.31 5.64
C SER A 191 -5.31 -17.25 5.08
N SER A 192 -6.21 -17.73 5.94
CA SER A 192 -7.30 -18.62 5.53
C SER A 192 -8.28 -17.90 4.61
N ILE A 193 -8.68 -16.67 4.95
CA ILE A 193 -9.54 -15.80 4.14
C ILE A 193 -8.95 -15.60 2.73
N TYR A 194 -7.68 -15.21 2.62
CA TYR A 194 -7.08 -15.02 1.30
C TYR A 194 -6.96 -16.35 0.53
N SER A 195 -6.61 -17.44 1.22
CA SER A 195 -6.44 -18.75 0.59
C SER A 195 -7.75 -19.33 0.04
N SER A 196 -8.88 -19.16 0.76
CA SER A 196 -10.19 -19.57 0.28
C SER A 196 -10.64 -18.76 -0.95
N ASN A 197 -10.10 -17.55 -1.10
CA ASN A 197 -10.29 -16.67 -2.24
C ASN A 197 -9.18 -16.78 -3.30
N GLY A 198 -8.38 -17.86 -3.27
CA GLY A 198 -7.40 -18.17 -4.32
C GLY A 198 -6.13 -17.31 -4.31
N ILE A 199 -5.82 -16.66 -3.18
CA ILE A 199 -4.60 -15.89 -2.96
C ILE A 199 -3.80 -16.53 -1.83
N THR A 200 -2.57 -16.94 -2.11
CA THR A 200 -1.68 -17.49 -1.07
C THR A 200 -0.94 -16.36 -0.38
N LEU A 201 -0.91 -16.35 0.95
CA LEU A 201 -0.08 -15.42 1.71
C LEU A 201 1.20 -16.11 2.18
N THR A 202 2.35 -15.48 1.95
CA THR A 202 3.59 -15.81 2.67
C THR A 202 3.75 -14.80 3.79
N ILE A 203 3.37 -15.19 5.01
CA ILE A 203 3.46 -14.32 6.18
C ILE A 203 4.82 -14.52 6.85
N ASN A 204 5.64 -13.47 6.84
CA ASN A 204 6.93 -13.48 7.54
C ASN A 204 6.75 -13.46 9.06
N SER A 205 7.82 -13.76 9.79
CA SER A 205 7.85 -13.58 11.24
C SER A 205 7.56 -12.12 11.60
N THR A 206 6.70 -11.92 12.61
CA THR A 206 6.37 -10.58 13.14
C THR A 206 7.61 -9.90 13.71
N ILE A 207 7.83 -8.65 13.32
CA ILE A 207 8.89 -7.79 13.85
C ILE A 207 8.34 -6.97 15.02
N SER A 208 8.96 -7.09 16.20
CA SER A 208 8.59 -6.26 17.36
C SER A 208 9.31 -4.91 17.35
N ILE A 209 8.55 -3.83 17.51
CA ILE A 209 9.04 -2.46 17.65
C ILE A 209 8.73 -1.98 19.07
N SER A 210 9.72 -2.01 19.95
CA SER A 210 9.55 -1.70 21.38
C SER A 210 9.50 -0.20 21.71
N ASP A 211 9.71 0.69 20.73
CA ASP A 211 9.66 2.12 20.96
C ASP A 211 8.23 2.57 21.32
N THR A 212 8.09 3.12 22.52
CA THR A 212 6.80 3.52 23.08
C THR A 212 6.14 4.66 22.31
N GLN A 213 6.89 5.45 21.53
CA GLN A 213 6.31 6.50 20.69
C GLN A 213 5.36 5.96 19.62
N TYR A 214 5.48 4.67 19.28
CA TYR A 214 4.65 4.00 18.28
C TYR A 214 3.52 3.17 18.85
N ALA A 215 3.34 3.15 20.18
CA ALA A 215 2.24 2.41 20.79
C ALA A 215 0.89 3.01 20.36
N GLU A 216 0.76 4.34 20.46
CA GLU A 216 -0.43 5.07 20.05
C GLU A 216 -0.06 6.10 18.98
N VAL A 217 -0.61 5.96 17.77
CA VAL A 217 -0.26 6.83 16.64
C VAL A 217 -1.50 7.48 16.02
N SER A 218 -1.29 8.53 15.24
CA SER A 218 -2.37 9.16 14.49
C SER A 218 -2.81 8.25 13.34
N ARG A 219 -4.12 8.24 13.03
CA ARG A 219 -4.65 7.68 11.79
C ARG A 219 -4.17 8.41 10.52
N THR A 220 -3.60 9.60 10.67
CA THR A 220 -3.14 10.42 9.55
C THR A 220 -1.70 10.04 9.21
N PHE A 221 -1.48 9.43 8.05
CA PHE A 221 -0.16 8.96 7.61
C PHE A 221 0.87 10.07 7.40
N THR A 222 0.43 11.33 7.21
CA THR A 222 1.33 12.51 7.14
C THR A 222 1.74 13.05 8.51
N ASN A 223 1.18 12.52 9.61
CA ASN A 223 1.69 12.79 10.96
C ASN A 223 3.12 12.25 11.08
N SER A 224 4.02 13.01 11.70
CA SER A 224 5.45 12.67 11.77
C SER A 224 5.72 11.32 12.43
N THR A 225 4.99 10.98 13.51
CA THR A 225 5.18 9.72 14.24
C THR A 225 4.63 8.54 13.44
N THR A 226 3.41 8.68 12.89
CA THR A 226 2.80 7.65 12.03
C THR A 226 3.65 7.40 10.79
N SER A 227 4.09 8.47 10.12
CA SER A 227 4.97 8.43 8.97
C SER A 227 6.28 7.69 9.29
N ALA A 228 6.91 8.00 10.42
CA ALA A 228 8.15 7.36 10.86
C ALA A 228 7.97 5.87 11.19
N LEU A 229 6.82 5.47 11.74
CA LEU A 229 6.48 4.06 11.96
C LEU A 229 6.34 3.32 10.62
N VAL A 230 5.45 3.81 9.75
CA VAL A 230 5.08 3.12 8.51
C VAL A 230 6.26 3.05 7.53
N SER A 231 7.15 4.03 7.56
CA SER A 231 8.38 4.03 6.76
C SER A 231 9.40 2.94 7.15
N GLN A 232 9.20 2.22 8.26
CA GLN A 232 10.00 1.03 8.61
C GLN A 232 9.58 -0.23 7.85
N GLY A 233 8.48 -0.14 7.09
CA GLY A 233 7.97 -1.22 6.24
C GLY A 233 8.98 -1.63 5.17
N VAL A 234 9.02 -2.92 4.84
CA VAL A 234 9.83 -3.42 3.73
C VAL A 234 9.17 -3.13 2.38
N ASN A 235 9.97 -3.03 1.31
CA ASN A 235 9.46 -2.68 -0.03
C ASN A 235 8.68 -3.83 -0.70
N GLY A 236 9.03 -5.08 -0.39
CA GLY A 236 8.57 -6.28 -1.12
C GLY A 236 7.42 -7.04 -0.46
N ALA A 237 6.74 -6.45 0.51
CA ALA A 237 5.61 -7.06 1.21
C ALA A 237 4.51 -6.04 1.47
N VAL A 238 3.29 -6.52 1.75
CA VAL A 238 2.28 -5.72 2.42
C VAL A 238 2.66 -5.64 3.90
N ASN A 239 2.94 -4.43 4.38
CA ASN A 239 3.32 -4.19 5.77
C ASN A 239 2.09 -3.97 6.64
N LEU A 240 1.94 -4.77 7.69
CA LEU A 240 0.86 -4.65 8.67
C LEU A 240 1.44 -4.21 10.01
N PHE A 241 1.07 -3.02 10.46
CA PHE A 241 1.50 -2.46 11.74
C PHE A 241 0.40 -2.60 12.77
N PHE A 242 0.54 -3.58 13.64
CA PHE A 242 -0.34 -3.80 14.79
C PHE A 242 0.10 -2.87 15.92
N ILE A 243 -0.62 -1.76 16.06
CA ILE A 243 -0.40 -0.74 17.07
C ILE A 243 -1.27 -1.00 18.30
N LYS A 244 -0.90 -0.49 19.47
CA LYS A 244 -1.76 -0.61 20.65
C LYS A 244 -3.12 0.05 20.38
N ASP A 245 -3.12 1.30 19.94
CA ASP A 245 -4.36 2.04 19.62
C ASP A 245 -4.09 3.28 18.74
N PHE A 246 -5.14 3.94 18.28
CA PHE A 246 -5.05 5.25 17.63
C PHE A 246 -5.22 6.38 18.65
N SER A 247 -4.43 7.45 18.52
CA SER A 247 -4.39 8.57 19.48
C SER A 247 -5.70 9.36 19.62
N SER A 248 -6.67 9.20 18.73
CA SER A 248 -7.92 9.97 18.73
C SER A 248 -9.13 9.24 18.15
N SER A 249 -9.13 7.90 18.13
CA SER A 249 -10.26 7.16 17.56
C SER A 249 -10.35 5.68 17.86
N GLY A 250 -11.57 5.17 18.08
CA GLY A 250 -11.87 3.74 18.10
C GLY A 250 -12.17 3.15 16.72
N ILE A 251 -11.24 3.26 15.76
CA ILE A 251 -11.32 2.52 14.48
C ILE A 251 -10.57 1.19 14.62
N LEU A 252 -10.99 0.17 13.87
CA LEU A 252 -10.35 -1.15 13.88
C LEU A 252 -9.00 -1.12 13.14
N GLY A 253 -8.96 -0.51 11.97
CA GLY A 253 -7.76 -0.36 11.17
C GLY A 253 -7.89 0.79 10.18
N ILE A 254 -6.80 1.03 9.44
CA ILE A 254 -6.76 1.95 8.30
C ILE A 254 -5.58 1.62 7.38
N ALA A 255 -5.84 1.47 6.09
CA ALA A 255 -4.82 1.45 5.05
C ALA A 255 -4.33 2.86 4.68
N ALA A 256 -3.08 2.96 4.22
CA ALA A 256 -2.52 4.24 3.79
C ALA A 256 -3.17 4.84 2.54
N GLY A 257 -3.86 4.02 1.75
CA GLY A 257 -4.59 4.43 0.57
C GLY A 257 -5.29 3.26 -0.10
N MET A 258 -6.00 3.55 -1.18
CA MET A 258 -6.73 2.56 -2.00
C MET A 258 -6.27 2.61 -3.47
N PRO A 259 -5.10 2.04 -3.81
CA PRO A 259 -4.12 1.39 -2.93
C PRO A 259 -3.20 2.33 -2.15
N GLY A 260 -2.40 1.79 -1.24
CA GLY A 260 -1.24 2.49 -0.70
C GLY A 260 -0.02 2.33 -1.62
N SER A 261 1.17 2.74 -1.17
CA SER A 261 2.39 2.55 -1.95
C SER A 261 2.88 1.10 -1.92
N MET A 262 3.50 0.66 -3.02
CA MET A 262 4.07 -0.68 -3.19
C MET A 262 5.48 -0.56 -3.75
N GLY A 263 6.42 -1.38 -3.28
CA GLY A 263 7.80 -1.33 -3.73
C GLY A 263 8.64 -0.18 -3.14
N ILE A 264 8.06 0.68 -2.30
CA ILE A 264 8.71 1.88 -1.76
C ILE A 264 8.44 1.99 -0.26
N ALA A 265 9.47 1.90 0.58
CA ALA A 265 9.38 2.26 1.99
C ALA A 265 9.17 3.78 2.13
N ASN A 266 7.96 4.17 2.55
CA ASN A 266 7.56 5.55 2.80
C ASN A 266 6.34 5.59 3.74
N SER A 267 5.82 6.78 4.01
CA SER A 267 4.68 7.03 4.89
C SER A 267 3.38 6.37 4.47
N TRP A 268 3.26 5.87 3.24
CA TRP A 268 2.07 5.21 2.70
C TRP A 268 2.29 3.72 2.38
N ASN A 269 3.37 3.13 2.89
CA ASN A 269 3.77 1.74 2.64
C ASN A 269 3.22 0.76 3.69
N GLY A 270 1.95 0.86 4.06
CA GLY A 270 1.39 -0.10 4.99
C GLY A 270 0.02 0.24 5.54
N VAL A 271 -0.39 -0.64 6.44
CA VAL A 271 -1.68 -0.68 7.10
C VAL A 271 -1.46 -0.53 8.61
N LEU A 272 -2.30 0.23 9.29
CA LEU A 272 -2.34 0.34 10.75
C LEU A 272 -3.54 -0.43 11.29
N ILE A 273 -3.35 -1.26 12.31
CA ILE A 273 -4.41 -2.05 12.95
C ILE A 273 -4.35 -1.82 14.46
N GLY A 274 -5.44 -1.32 15.05
CA GLY A 274 -5.52 -0.99 16.47
C GLY A 274 -5.90 -2.19 17.33
N LEU A 275 -4.96 -2.72 18.12
CA LEU A 275 -5.18 -3.94 18.91
C LEU A 275 -6.22 -3.76 20.03
N MET A 276 -6.26 -2.59 20.69
CA MET A 276 -7.24 -2.30 21.75
C MET A 276 -8.70 -2.46 21.28
N ALA A 277 -9.01 -2.07 20.04
CA ALA A 277 -10.36 -2.17 19.47
C ALA A 277 -10.80 -3.63 19.23
N HIS A 278 -9.86 -4.57 19.29
CA HIS A 278 -10.09 -6.01 19.14
C HIS A 278 -9.99 -6.75 20.47
N ALA A 279 -9.69 -6.07 21.58
CA ALA A 279 -9.44 -6.71 22.86
C ALA A 279 -10.68 -6.78 23.75
N SER A 280 -10.82 -7.89 24.47
CA SER A 280 -11.69 -8.00 25.65
C SER A 280 -10.81 -8.34 26.86
N GLY A 281 -10.55 -7.34 27.70
CA GLY A 281 -9.52 -7.44 28.73
C GLY A 281 -8.13 -7.63 28.10
N SER A 282 -7.44 -8.70 28.45
CA SER A 282 -6.11 -9.03 27.91
C SER A 282 -6.13 -9.91 26.66
N THR A 283 -7.31 -10.31 26.18
CA THR A 283 -7.46 -11.29 25.10
C THR A 283 -7.93 -10.61 23.81
N LEU A 284 -7.22 -10.86 22.71
CA LEU A 284 -7.62 -10.40 21.37
C LEU A 284 -8.71 -11.30 20.78
N ASN A 285 -9.75 -10.70 20.20
CA ASN A 285 -10.70 -11.37 19.34
C ASN A 285 -10.03 -11.65 17.98
N SER A 286 -9.42 -12.83 17.86
CA SER A 286 -8.61 -13.19 16.69
C SER A 286 -9.39 -13.22 15.38
N GLN A 287 -10.69 -13.56 15.41
CA GLN A 287 -11.53 -13.56 14.21
C GLN A 287 -11.72 -12.14 13.68
N LEU A 288 -12.19 -11.21 14.54
CA LEU A 288 -12.34 -9.81 14.15
C LEU A 288 -11.01 -9.20 13.70
N LEU A 289 -9.93 -9.47 14.43
CA LEU A 289 -8.61 -8.95 14.10
C LEU A 289 -8.09 -9.47 12.75
N GLY A 290 -8.34 -10.76 12.45
CA GLY A 290 -7.98 -11.36 11.17
C GLY A 290 -8.80 -10.81 10.00
N GLU A 291 -10.11 -10.60 10.20
CA GLU A 291 -11.01 -9.96 9.23
C GLU A 291 -10.59 -8.50 8.97
N THR A 292 -10.33 -7.71 10.01
CA THR A 292 -9.82 -6.34 9.87
C THR A 292 -8.48 -6.29 9.15
N ALA A 293 -7.53 -7.14 9.52
CA ALA A 293 -6.24 -7.20 8.81
C ALA A 293 -6.42 -7.57 7.34
N ALA A 294 -7.38 -8.45 7.02
CA ALA A 294 -7.69 -8.81 5.64
C ALA A 294 -8.33 -7.66 4.85
N HIS A 295 -9.30 -6.97 5.46
CA HIS A 295 -10.00 -5.80 4.92
C HIS A 295 -9.03 -4.67 4.57
N GLU A 296 -8.21 -4.26 5.54
CA GLU A 296 -7.27 -3.16 5.34
C GLU A 296 -6.14 -3.52 4.37
N MET A 297 -5.71 -4.79 4.33
CA MET A 297 -4.81 -5.26 3.28
C MET A 297 -5.48 -5.19 1.90
N GLY A 298 -6.79 -5.46 1.81
CA GLY A 298 -7.57 -5.30 0.58
C GLY A 298 -7.52 -3.86 0.08
N HIS A 299 -7.74 -2.88 0.97
CA HIS A 299 -7.56 -1.46 0.66
C HIS A 299 -6.14 -1.13 0.20
N GLN A 300 -5.11 -1.56 0.95
CA GLN A 300 -3.71 -1.33 0.57
C GLN A 300 -3.39 -1.88 -0.83
N LEU A 301 -4.08 -2.94 -1.27
CA LEU A 301 -3.93 -3.58 -2.57
C LEU A 301 -4.87 -3.02 -3.66
N GLY A 302 -5.76 -2.08 -3.32
CA GLY A 302 -6.56 -1.33 -4.27
C GLY A 302 -8.04 -1.73 -4.35
N LEU A 303 -8.54 -2.50 -3.38
CA LEU A 303 -9.98 -2.74 -3.25
C LEU A 303 -10.67 -1.58 -2.52
N PHE A 304 -11.93 -1.33 -2.84
CA PHE A 304 -12.78 -0.34 -2.17
C PHE A 304 -13.83 -1.05 -1.34
N HIS A 305 -14.59 -0.28 -0.54
CA HIS A 305 -15.78 -0.84 0.06
C HIS A 305 -16.78 -1.25 -1.03
N THR A 306 -17.30 -2.48 -0.96
CA THR A 306 -18.36 -2.93 -1.88
C THR A 306 -19.60 -2.04 -1.77
N THR A 307 -19.88 -1.58 -0.56
CA THR A 307 -20.91 -0.60 -0.25
C THR A 307 -20.40 0.30 0.87
N GLU A 308 -20.47 1.61 0.65
CA GLU A 308 -20.18 2.60 1.68
C GLU A 308 -21.32 2.72 2.69
N MET A 309 -21.02 3.26 3.88
CA MET A 309 -21.96 3.39 5.01
C MET A 309 -23.39 3.82 4.62
N GLY A 310 -23.54 4.79 3.71
CA GLY A 310 -24.84 5.32 3.33
C GLY A 310 -25.65 4.48 2.34
N GLY A 311 -25.09 3.42 1.76
CA GLY A 311 -25.79 2.58 0.76
C GLY A 311 -26.09 3.31 -0.55
N THR A 312 -25.27 4.31 -0.91
CA THR A 312 -25.44 5.11 -2.14
C THR A 312 -24.15 5.26 -2.96
N VAL A 313 -23.04 4.72 -2.46
CA VAL A 313 -21.73 4.71 -3.11
C VAL A 313 -21.22 3.27 -3.01
N PHE A 314 -20.76 2.74 -4.13
CA PHE A 314 -20.37 1.34 -4.30
C PHE A 314 -18.97 1.29 -4.94
N ASP A 315 -18.34 0.11 -4.91
CA ASP A 315 -17.07 -0.05 -5.62
C ASP A 315 -17.25 -0.08 -7.15
N ILE A 316 -16.13 -0.06 -7.87
CA ILE A 316 -16.10 -0.10 -9.33
C ILE A 316 -16.24 -1.50 -9.93
N LEU A 317 -16.49 -2.51 -9.10
CA LEU A 317 -16.44 -3.90 -9.50
C LEU A 317 -17.87 -4.42 -9.66
N THR A 318 -18.30 -4.58 -10.91
CA THR A 318 -19.70 -4.91 -11.24
C THR A 318 -20.17 -6.29 -10.77
N ASP A 319 -19.31 -7.12 -10.19
CA ASP A 319 -19.66 -8.44 -9.67
C ASP A 319 -19.82 -8.47 -8.14
N THR A 320 -19.68 -7.32 -7.46
CA THR A 320 -19.96 -7.19 -6.04
C THR A 320 -21.44 -6.84 -5.84
N PRO A 321 -22.15 -7.47 -4.89
CA PRO A 321 -23.50 -7.06 -4.55
C PRO A 321 -23.54 -5.66 -3.94
N GLU A 322 -24.45 -4.81 -4.44
CA GLU A 322 -24.69 -3.46 -3.91
C GLU A 322 -25.79 -3.49 -2.84
N CYS A 323 -25.46 -3.12 -1.60
CA CYS A 323 -26.45 -2.96 -0.54
C CYS A 323 -26.97 -1.51 -0.51
N SER A 324 -28.03 -1.25 -1.29
CA SER A 324 -28.60 0.10 -1.34
C SER A 324 -29.30 0.51 -0.05
N ASN A 325 -29.45 1.82 0.15
CA ASN A 325 -30.15 2.41 1.30
C ASN A 325 -31.61 1.95 1.51
N SER A 326 -32.21 1.25 0.53
CA SER A 326 -33.48 0.56 0.71
C SER A 326 -33.44 -0.58 1.74
N ARG A 327 -32.23 -0.98 2.17
CA ARG A 327 -31.98 -2.01 3.19
C ARG A 327 -31.82 -1.46 4.61
N ASP A 328 -31.91 -0.14 4.80
CA ASP A 328 -31.92 0.52 6.11
C ASP A 328 -33.21 0.18 6.88
N ASN A 329 -33.28 -1.05 7.41
CA ASN A 329 -34.47 -1.57 8.07
C ASN A 329 -34.67 -0.92 9.44
N ASN A 330 -33.61 -0.43 10.06
CA ASN A 330 -33.65 0.22 11.37
C ASN A 330 -33.75 1.76 11.30
N GLY A 331 -33.52 2.37 10.13
CA GLY A 331 -33.69 3.80 9.87
C GLY A 331 -32.55 4.69 10.39
N ASP A 332 -31.37 4.12 10.70
CA ASP A 332 -30.22 4.84 11.25
C ASP A 332 -29.30 5.47 10.18
N LYS A 333 -29.64 5.26 8.90
CA LYS A 333 -28.93 5.72 7.71
C LYS A 333 -27.56 5.05 7.51
N LYS A 334 -27.38 3.84 8.06
CA LYS A 334 -26.15 3.06 7.93
C LYS A 334 -26.47 1.65 7.48
N MET A 335 -25.75 1.17 6.48
CA MET A 335 -25.91 -0.19 5.99
C MET A 335 -25.14 -1.15 6.90
N SER A 336 -25.81 -1.83 7.82
CA SER A 336 -25.15 -2.86 8.63
C SER A 336 -24.87 -4.13 7.82
N ALA A 337 -23.89 -4.94 8.24
CA ALA A 337 -23.67 -6.25 7.62
C ALA A 337 -24.91 -7.15 7.75
N GLU A 338 -25.67 -7.01 8.84
CA GLU A 338 -26.95 -7.68 9.08
C GLU A 338 -28.04 -7.33 8.07
N GLU A 339 -28.20 -6.05 7.77
CA GLU A 339 -29.17 -5.59 6.77
C GLU A 339 -28.77 -6.00 5.35
N CYS A 340 -27.48 -6.24 5.15
CA CYS A 340 -26.85 -6.53 3.87
C CYS A 340 -26.39 -7.99 3.75
N GLU A 341 -26.94 -8.91 4.55
CA GLU A 341 -26.49 -10.32 4.57
C GLU A 341 -26.48 -10.94 3.17
N ASP A 342 -27.57 -10.76 2.42
CA ASP A 342 -27.70 -11.24 1.03
C ASP A 342 -27.16 -10.25 -0.02
N TYR A 343 -26.56 -9.15 0.43
CA TYR A 343 -26.06 -8.03 -0.38
C TYR A 343 -24.60 -7.71 -0.04
N GLY A 344 -23.80 -8.75 0.20
CA GLY A 344 -22.34 -8.64 0.35
C GLY A 344 -21.86 -8.34 1.77
N GLY A 345 -22.70 -8.44 2.79
CA GLY A 345 -22.30 -8.29 4.20
C GLY A 345 -21.28 -9.34 4.68
N ASP A 346 -21.14 -10.46 3.95
CA ASP A 346 -20.11 -11.49 4.13
C ASP A 346 -18.80 -11.19 3.38
N ASN A 347 -18.79 -10.19 2.51
CA ASN A 347 -17.60 -9.78 1.77
C ASN A 347 -16.60 -9.11 2.71
N VAL A 348 -15.33 -9.48 2.59
CA VAL A 348 -14.21 -8.91 3.37
C VAL A 348 -14.16 -7.40 3.24
N MET A 349 -14.54 -6.85 2.08
CA MET A 349 -14.52 -5.42 1.80
C MET A 349 -15.85 -4.71 2.11
N PHE A 350 -16.81 -5.33 2.78
CA PHE A 350 -17.96 -4.59 3.28
C PHE A 350 -17.54 -3.67 4.43
N TRP A 351 -17.99 -2.41 4.43
CA TRP A 351 -17.40 -1.30 5.22
C TRP A 351 -17.45 -1.47 6.75
N THR A 352 -18.33 -2.34 7.25
CA THR A 352 -18.49 -2.59 8.70
C THR A 352 -18.50 -4.08 8.99
N ALA A 353 -17.93 -4.44 10.14
CA ALA A 353 -18.00 -5.81 10.64
C ALA A 353 -19.41 -6.19 11.11
N TRP A 354 -19.68 -7.50 11.10
CA TRP A 354 -20.82 -8.09 11.79
C TRP A 354 -20.84 -7.69 13.27
N SER A 355 -22.04 -7.48 13.81
CA SER A 355 -22.23 -7.23 15.24
C SER A 355 -21.64 -8.35 16.09
N SER A 356 -21.32 -8.04 17.35
CA SER A 356 -20.79 -9.03 18.30
C SER A 356 -21.69 -10.25 18.46
N SER A 357 -23.01 -10.08 18.40
CA SER A 357 -24.00 -11.17 18.43
C SER A 357 -23.92 -12.04 17.18
N SER A 358 -23.89 -11.43 15.99
CA SER A 358 -23.81 -12.16 14.72
C SER A 358 -22.50 -12.93 14.61
N ARG A 359 -21.37 -12.33 15.01
CA ARG A 359 -20.08 -13.01 15.07
C ARG A 359 -20.07 -14.17 16.06
N SER A 360 -20.71 -14.01 17.21
CA SER A 360 -20.87 -15.10 18.19
C SER A 360 -21.75 -16.24 17.65
N ALA A 361 -22.69 -15.93 16.75
CA ALA A 361 -23.49 -16.91 16.02
C ALA A 361 -22.76 -17.52 14.80
N GLY A 362 -21.50 -17.14 14.56
CA GLY A 362 -20.66 -17.71 13.50
C GLY A 362 -20.67 -16.94 12.18
N LYS A 363 -21.29 -15.75 12.10
CA LYS A 363 -21.16 -14.87 10.94
C LYS A 363 -19.74 -14.31 10.84
N LYS A 364 -19.24 -14.23 9.61
CA LYS A 364 -17.88 -13.83 9.28
C LYS A 364 -17.86 -13.03 7.98
N GLN A 365 -16.80 -12.24 7.82
CA GLN A 365 -16.48 -11.62 6.53
C GLN A 365 -15.28 -12.35 5.92
N GLU A 366 -15.53 -13.23 4.97
CA GLU A 366 -14.49 -14.15 4.45
C GLU A 366 -14.54 -14.36 2.93
N THR A 367 -15.42 -13.66 2.22
CA THR A 367 -15.59 -13.79 0.77
C THR A 367 -15.01 -12.59 0.02
N LEU A 368 -14.51 -12.85 -1.20
CA LEU A 368 -14.14 -11.86 -2.20
C LEU A 368 -14.74 -12.27 -3.55
N SER A 369 -15.23 -11.29 -4.30
CA SER A 369 -15.76 -11.51 -5.65
C SER A 369 -14.66 -11.93 -6.62
N SER A 370 -15.06 -12.45 -7.78
CA SER A 370 -14.10 -12.87 -8.81
C SER A 370 -13.28 -11.70 -9.35
N TYR A 371 -13.86 -10.49 -9.38
CA TYR A 371 -13.16 -9.29 -9.84
C TYR A 371 -12.23 -8.75 -8.77
N GLN A 372 -12.62 -8.77 -7.49
CA GLN A 372 -11.73 -8.45 -6.38
C GLN A 372 -10.51 -9.39 -6.40
N GLN A 373 -10.74 -10.69 -6.55
CA GLN A 373 -9.65 -11.67 -6.73
C GLN A 373 -8.75 -11.31 -7.92
N LYS A 374 -9.31 -10.88 -9.07
CA LYS A 374 -8.50 -10.45 -10.22
C LYS A 374 -7.63 -9.24 -9.89
N VAL A 375 -8.15 -8.21 -9.22
CA VAL A 375 -7.36 -7.05 -8.79
C VAL A 375 -6.18 -7.49 -7.91
N LEU A 376 -6.43 -8.36 -6.93
CA LEU A 376 -5.38 -8.89 -6.06
C LEU A 376 -4.33 -9.73 -6.82
N LYS A 377 -4.76 -10.61 -7.73
CA LYS A 377 -3.86 -11.42 -8.59
C LYS A 377 -2.97 -10.55 -9.46
N TYR A 378 -3.50 -9.42 -9.94
CA TYR A 378 -2.79 -8.45 -10.76
C TYR A 378 -2.05 -7.40 -9.94
N SER A 379 -2.08 -7.43 -8.60
CA SER A 379 -1.31 -6.46 -7.81
C SER A 379 0.17 -6.46 -8.23
N PRO A 380 0.82 -5.28 -8.36
CA PRO A 380 2.23 -5.19 -8.72
C PRO A 380 3.16 -5.96 -7.77
N ILE A 381 2.79 -6.09 -6.49
CA ILE A 381 3.60 -6.78 -5.47
C ILE A 381 3.38 -8.29 -5.43
N ALA A 382 2.32 -8.77 -6.08
CA ALA A 382 2.01 -10.19 -6.12
C ALA A 382 2.98 -10.95 -7.05
N LYS A 383 3.19 -12.23 -6.78
CA LYS A 383 4.07 -13.11 -7.56
C LYS A 383 3.31 -14.22 -8.23
#